data_AF-A0A319C202-F1
#
_entry.id   AF-A0A319C202-F1
#
_cell.length_a   1.000
_cell.length_b   1.000
_cell.length_c   1.000
_cell.angle_alpha   90.00
_cell.angle_beta   90.00
_cell.angle_gamma   90.00
#
_symmetry.space_group_name_H-M   'P 1'
#
loop_
_entity.id
_entity.type
_entity.pdbx_description
1 polymer ?
#
loop_
_entity_poly.entity_id
_entity_poly.type
_entity_poly.pdbx_seq_one_letter_code
_entity_poly.pdbx_strand_id
1 'polypeptide(L)'
;MKRDPATGFEWDPENFKVAAVRKPPVGFVYHALSDQSTWWNYNLNAIIAQSVEMIHQAAAEGTKFIAFPELYFPGYPAFRTANGPKDFEQYVSQTMEPDGPEWNTLMQAFADTKMYGVVGWAQRANESLFMTQSLVGPIANGSAGTIWKHEKFRPSGTERSLYSDGLLNTIRAQKLPFGTVSMLQCWEHVYPESHFIGSAQPANLHVASFPYVSRAYCL
;
A
#
# COMPACT_ATOMS: atom_id res chain seq x y z
N MET A 1 -10.92 21.47 16.45
CA MET A 1 -11.47 20.22 15.86
C MET A 1 -12.36 20.55 14.68
N LYS A 2 -12.07 19.96 13.51
CA LYS A 2 -12.91 19.95 12.32
C LYS A 2 -13.56 18.56 12.19
N ARG A 3 -14.70 18.51 11.49
CA ARG A 3 -15.45 17.28 11.25
C ARG A 3 -15.98 17.24 9.82
N ASP A 4 -15.86 16.10 9.18
CA ASP A 4 -16.55 15.79 7.93
C ASP A 4 -17.94 15.22 8.24
N PRO A 5 -19.03 15.91 7.88
CA PRO A 5 -20.39 15.42 8.16
C PRO A 5 -20.75 14.16 7.36
N ALA A 6 -20.12 13.90 6.21
CA ALA A 6 -20.47 12.75 5.36
C ALA A 6 -19.95 11.43 5.94
N THR A 7 -18.74 11.44 6.49
CA THR A 7 -18.04 10.25 6.98
C THR A 7 -17.95 10.20 8.50
N GLY A 8 -18.20 11.32 9.18
CA GLY A 8 -17.98 11.46 10.61
C GLY A 8 -16.51 11.47 11.02
N PHE A 9 -15.59 11.68 10.07
CA PHE A 9 -14.16 11.84 10.34
C PHE A 9 -13.90 13.15 11.08
N GLU A 10 -13.09 13.10 12.14
CA GLU A 10 -12.73 14.25 12.96
C GLU A 10 -11.21 14.41 13.07
N TRP A 11 -10.73 15.64 12.91
CA TRP A 11 -9.30 15.97 12.99
C TRP A 11 -9.04 17.34 13.59
N ASP A 12 -7.83 17.52 14.12
CA ASP A 12 -7.31 18.83 14.50
C ASP A 12 -6.34 19.33 13.42
N PRO A 13 -6.62 20.45 12.73
CA PRO A 13 -5.72 21.00 11.72
C PRO A 13 -4.31 21.30 12.24
N GLU A 14 -4.17 21.69 13.51
CA GLU A 14 -2.88 22.05 14.11
C GLU A 14 -2.12 20.85 14.68
N ASN A 15 -2.78 19.70 14.84
CA ASN A 15 -2.22 18.49 15.46
C ASN A 15 -2.50 17.23 14.62
N PHE A 16 -2.49 17.36 13.29
CA PHE A 16 -2.74 16.24 12.39
C PHE A 16 -1.58 15.25 12.39
N LYS A 17 -1.81 14.05 12.93
CA LYS A 17 -0.79 12.99 13.04
C LYS A 17 -0.85 12.01 11.87
N VAL A 18 0.30 11.75 11.26
CA VAL A 18 0.50 10.72 10.23
C VAL A 18 1.48 9.67 10.72
N ALA A 19 1.27 8.41 10.33
CA ALA A 19 2.17 7.30 10.63
C ALA A 19 2.62 6.61 9.33
N ALA A 20 3.84 6.09 9.34
CA ALA A 20 4.38 5.26 8.28
C ALA A 20 4.80 3.91 8.86
N VAL A 21 4.34 2.81 8.26
CA VAL A 21 4.66 1.47 8.73
C VAL A 21 6.11 1.14 8.38
N ARG A 22 6.93 0.92 9.41
CA ARG A 22 8.34 0.48 9.28
C ARG A 22 8.58 -0.91 9.87
N LYS A 23 7.54 -1.64 10.26
CA LYS A 23 7.63 -3.04 10.69
C LYS A 23 7.54 -3.94 9.45
N PRO A 24 8.45 -4.90 9.24
CA PRO A 24 8.36 -5.80 8.08
C PRO A 24 7.08 -6.66 8.16
N PRO A 25 6.55 -7.14 7.02
CA PRO A 25 5.50 -8.16 7.03
C PRO A 25 5.93 -9.40 7.83
N VAL A 26 4.98 -10.10 8.46
CA VAL A 26 5.26 -11.36 9.16
C VAL A 26 6.00 -12.33 8.23
N GLY A 27 7.13 -12.86 8.70
CA GLY A 27 7.94 -13.81 7.95
C GLY A 27 8.77 -13.19 6.82
N PHE A 28 8.74 -11.87 6.62
CA PHE A 28 9.55 -11.19 5.63
C PHE A 28 11.02 -11.19 6.03
N VAL A 29 11.85 -11.82 5.19
CA VAL A 29 13.31 -11.79 5.29
C VAL A 29 13.84 -10.91 4.17
N TYR A 30 14.61 -9.88 4.53
CA TYR A 30 15.24 -9.01 3.54
C TYR A 30 16.50 -9.68 2.98
N HIS A 31 16.44 -10.08 1.71
CA HIS A 31 17.59 -10.62 1.00
C HIS A 31 18.34 -9.49 0.31
N ALA A 32 19.63 -9.33 0.59
CA ALA A 32 20.51 -8.59 -0.31
C ALA A 32 20.46 -9.28 -1.68
N LEU A 33 20.57 -8.52 -2.78
CA LEU A 33 20.56 -9.05 -4.16
C LEU A 33 21.64 -10.13 -4.43
N SER A 34 22.55 -10.36 -3.49
CA SER A 34 23.64 -11.33 -3.52
C SER A 34 23.39 -12.64 -2.75
N ASP A 35 22.32 -12.73 -1.95
CA ASP A 35 22.06 -13.92 -1.13
C ASP A 35 21.14 -14.90 -1.87
N GLN A 36 21.57 -16.16 -1.98
CA GLN A 36 20.79 -17.26 -2.57
C GLN A 36 19.79 -17.85 -1.58
N SER A 37 19.72 -17.32 -0.35
CA SER A 37 18.63 -17.65 0.56
C SER A 37 17.31 -17.13 -0.01
N THR A 38 16.31 -17.99 0.06
CA THR A 38 15.06 -17.81 -0.66
C THR A 38 13.92 -17.91 0.33
N TRP A 39 13.10 -16.87 0.37
CA TRP A 39 11.88 -16.84 1.14
C TRP A 39 10.78 -17.64 0.43
N TRP A 40 10.20 -18.63 1.13
CA TRP A 40 9.19 -19.54 0.57
C TRP A 40 7.92 -19.70 1.42
N ASN A 41 7.55 -18.73 2.26
CA ASN A 41 6.36 -18.92 3.12
C ASN A 41 5.65 -17.61 3.41
N TYR A 42 5.11 -17.01 2.35
CA TYR A 42 4.17 -15.90 2.48
C TYR A 42 2.97 -16.35 3.30
N ASN A 43 2.61 -15.57 4.32
CA ASN A 43 1.44 -15.82 5.16
C ASN A 43 0.60 -14.56 5.22
N LEU A 44 -0.25 -14.38 4.21
CA LEU A 44 -1.08 -13.19 4.05
C LEU A 44 -1.93 -12.94 5.30
N ASN A 45 -2.57 -13.97 5.84
CA ASN A 45 -3.42 -13.85 7.03
C ASN A 45 -2.67 -13.34 8.27
N ALA A 46 -1.43 -13.80 8.49
CA ALA A 46 -0.61 -13.29 9.59
C ALA A 46 -0.23 -11.81 9.38
N ILE A 47 0.04 -11.40 8.14
CA ILE A 47 0.36 -10.01 7.79
C ILE A 47 -0.88 -9.12 7.95
N ILE A 48 -2.07 -9.61 7.59
CA ILE A 48 -3.34 -8.91 7.82
C ILE A 48 -3.57 -8.71 9.32
N ALA A 49 -3.43 -9.76 10.14
CA ALA A 49 -3.59 -9.67 11.59
C ALA A 49 -2.62 -8.64 12.22
N GLN A 50 -1.34 -8.68 11.81
CA GLN A 50 -0.34 -7.69 12.22
C GLN A 50 -0.75 -6.26 11.82
N SER A 51 -1.31 -6.10 10.63
CA SER A 51 -1.68 -4.79 10.08
C SER A 51 -2.89 -4.19 10.77
N VAL A 52 -3.89 -5.03 11.11
CA VAL A 52 -5.02 -4.63 11.95
C VAL A 52 -4.52 -4.11 13.30
N GLU A 53 -3.63 -4.86 13.97
CA GLU A 53 -3.04 -4.43 15.24
C GLU A 53 -2.35 -3.05 15.12
N MET A 54 -1.53 -2.86 14.07
CA MET A 54 -0.83 -1.59 13.83
C MET A 54 -1.80 -0.43 13.55
N ILE A 55 -2.89 -0.66 12.82
CA ILE A 55 -3.92 0.36 12.55
C ILE A 55 -4.58 0.80 13.85
N HIS A 56 -5.00 -0.15 14.71
CA HIS A 56 -5.59 0.18 16.01
C HIS A 56 -4.62 0.87 16.96
N GLN A 57 -3.35 0.44 17.01
CA GLN A 57 -2.31 1.10 17.81
C GLN A 57 -2.08 2.54 17.36
N ALA A 58 -1.93 2.78 16.05
CA ALA A 58 -1.76 4.12 15.50
C ALA A 58 -2.97 5.02 15.83
N ALA A 59 -4.19 4.49 15.74
CA ALA A 59 -5.41 5.21 16.10
C ALA A 59 -5.43 5.61 17.58
N ALA A 60 -5.02 4.70 18.48
CA ALA A 60 -4.94 4.96 19.92
C ALA A 60 -3.94 6.08 20.26
N GLU A 61 -2.90 6.28 19.44
CA GLU A 61 -1.95 7.39 19.56
C GLU A 61 -2.46 8.71 18.94
N GLY A 62 -3.67 8.70 18.38
CA GLY A 62 -4.31 9.85 17.74
C GLY A 62 -3.92 10.06 16.28
N THR A 63 -3.31 9.05 15.63
CA THR A 63 -3.00 9.08 14.20
C THR A 63 -4.28 9.16 13.37
N LYS A 64 -4.25 9.95 12.30
CA LYS A 64 -5.37 10.15 11.37
C LYS A 64 -5.14 9.55 10.00
N PHE A 65 -3.88 9.32 9.65
CA PHE A 65 -3.47 8.75 8.37
C PHE A 65 -2.31 7.77 8.56
N ILE A 66 -2.43 6.54 8.04
CA ILE A 66 -1.35 5.54 8.08
C ILE A 66 -0.94 5.09 6.67
N ALA A 67 0.36 5.06 6.38
CA ALA A 67 0.90 4.64 5.10
C ALA A 67 1.67 3.32 5.21
N PHE A 68 1.30 2.34 4.38
CA PHE A 68 2.01 1.08 4.24
C PHE A 68 3.06 1.13 3.10
N PRO A 69 4.15 0.34 3.20
CA PRO A 69 5.11 0.13 2.13
C PRO A 69 4.51 -0.42 0.83
N GLU A 70 5.28 -0.33 -0.26
CA GLU A 70 4.93 -0.95 -1.55
C GLU A 70 4.88 -2.47 -1.40
N LEU A 71 3.84 -3.09 -1.97
CA LEU A 71 3.62 -4.53 -1.92
C LEU A 71 3.77 -5.12 -0.50
N TYR A 72 3.26 -4.44 0.53
CA TYR A 72 3.30 -4.96 1.91
C TYR A 72 2.50 -6.26 2.06
N PHE A 73 1.45 -6.42 1.26
CA PHE A 73 0.60 -7.60 1.22
C PHE A 73 0.78 -8.35 -0.11
N PRO A 74 1.29 -9.59 -0.13
CA PRO A 74 1.82 -10.37 1.00
C PRO A 74 3.31 -10.07 1.32
N GLY A 75 3.89 -9.05 0.70
CA GLY A 75 5.31 -8.75 0.75
C GLY A 75 5.90 -8.69 -0.66
N TYR A 76 6.96 -7.91 -0.82
CA TYR A 76 7.64 -7.78 -2.10
C TYR A 76 8.22 -9.14 -2.55
N PRO A 77 8.03 -9.55 -3.82
CA PRO A 77 8.46 -10.86 -4.31
C PRO A 77 9.99 -11.01 -4.30
N ALA A 78 10.51 -12.01 -3.59
CA ALA A 78 11.95 -12.20 -3.37
C ALA A 78 12.66 -13.07 -4.45
N PHE A 79 11.93 -13.73 -5.35
CA PHE A 79 12.52 -14.67 -6.33
C PHE A 79 13.17 -13.97 -7.53
N ARG A 80 14.39 -13.46 -7.37
CA ARG A 80 15.18 -12.91 -8.47
C ARG A 80 16.20 -13.92 -9.02
N THR A 81 15.74 -15.07 -9.53
CA THR A 81 16.62 -16.01 -10.24
C THR A 81 16.27 -16.09 -11.73
N ALA A 82 17.27 -16.40 -12.56
CA ALA A 82 17.22 -16.29 -14.01
C ALA A 82 16.22 -17.23 -14.74
N ASN A 83 15.44 -18.07 -14.03
CA ASN A 83 14.53 -19.07 -14.60
C ASN A 83 13.18 -19.20 -13.88
N GLY A 84 12.61 -18.09 -13.35
CA GLY A 84 11.29 -18.08 -12.71
C GLY A 84 11.23 -18.87 -11.39
N PRO A 85 10.28 -18.59 -10.49
CA PRO A 85 10.26 -19.29 -9.20
C PRO A 85 9.62 -20.66 -9.33
N LYS A 86 10.20 -21.63 -8.63
CA LYS A 86 9.54 -22.91 -8.31
C LYS A 86 8.27 -22.72 -7.45
N ASP A 87 8.06 -21.52 -6.88
CA ASP A 87 6.99 -21.19 -5.91
C ASP A 87 6.09 -20.00 -6.35
N PHE A 88 5.95 -19.76 -7.67
CA PHE A 88 5.02 -18.74 -8.21
C PHE A 88 3.60 -18.94 -7.67
N GLU A 89 3.16 -20.20 -7.64
CA GLU A 89 1.83 -20.60 -7.18
C GLU A 89 1.61 -20.20 -5.72
N GLN A 90 2.62 -20.39 -4.86
CA GLN A 90 2.55 -19.97 -3.46
C GLN A 90 2.37 -18.46 -3.37
N TYR A 91 3.17 -17.68 -4.12
CA TYR A 91 3.04 -16.21 -4.13
C TYR A 91 1.64 -15.76 -4.59
N VAL A 92 1.18 -16.27 -5.74
CA VAL A 92 -0.14 -15.95 -6.31
C VAL A 92 -1.26 -16.31 -5.33
N SER A 93 -1.16 -17.45 -4.62
CA SER A 93 -2.15 -17.87 -3.63
C SER A 93 -2.23 -16.94 -2.41
N GLN A 94 -1.19 -16.12 -2.19
CA GLN A 94 -1.09 -15.16 -1.09
C GLN A 94 -1.31 -13.72 -1.56
N THR A 95 -1.70 -13.50 -2.82
CA THR A 95 -2.13 -12.18 -3.29
C THR A 95 -3.58 -11.92 -2.90
N MET A 96 -3.96 -10.64 -2.84
CA MET A 96 -5.31 -10.23 -2.44
C MET A 96 -6.15 -9.90 -3.66
N GLU A 97 -7.47 -10.00 -3.51
CA GLU A 97 -8.45 -9.57 -4.51
C GLU A 97 -9.19 -8.30 -4.02
N PRO A 98 -9.62 -7.42 -4.94
CA PRO A 98 -10.55 -6.35 -4.59
C PRO A 98 -11.80 -6.93 -3.91
N ASP A 99 -12.22 -6.32 -2.80
CA ASP A 99 -13.39 -6.75 -2.02
C ASP A 99 -13.33 -8.20 -1.50
N GLY A 100 -12.15 -8.83 -1.53
CA GLY A 100 -11.88 -10.14 -0.96
C GLY A 100 -11.86 -10.13 0.58
N PRO A 101 -11.83 -11.31 1.23
CA PRO A 101 -11.95 -11.42 2.69
C PRO A 101 -10.81 -10.71 3.45
N GLU A 102 -9.58 -10.78 2.94
CA GLU A 102 -8.43 -10.08 3.54
C GLU A 102 -8.53 -8.57 3.38
N TRP A 103 -8.98 -8.09 2.20
CA TRP A 103 -9.25 -6.68 1.96
C TRP A 103 -10.33 -6.15 2.89
N ASN A 104 -11.44 -6.87 3.03
CA ASN A 104 -12.55 -6.50 3.90
C ASN A 104 -12.15 -6.46 5.38
N THR A 105 -11.24 -7.36 5.80
CA THR A 105 -10.67 -7.33 7.15
C THR A 105 -9.89 -6.04 7.41
N LEU A 106 -9.08 -5.59 6.45
CA LEU A 106 -8.40 -4.29 6.56
C LEU A 106 -9.41 -3.13 6.58
N MET A 107 -10.43 -3.17 5.72
CA MET A 107 -11.44 -2.11 5.66
C MET A 107 -12.22 -2.02 6.97
N GLN A 108 -12.50 -3.14 7.64
CA GLN A 108 -13.11 -3.11 8.96
C GLN A 108 -12.22 -2.36 9.98
N ALA A 109 -10.90 -2.62 10.00
CA ALA A 109 -9.99 -1.89 10.88
C ALA A 109 -9.95 -0.38 10.59
N PHE A 110 -10.01 0.03 9.32
CA PHE A 110 -10.13 1.44 8.94
C PHE A 110 -11.47 2.06 9.34
N ALA A 111 -12.57 1.30 9.27
CA ALA A 111 -13.89 1.74 9.71
C ALA A 111 -13.92 1.96 11.24
N ASP A 112 -13.41 0.99 12.00
CA ASP A 112 -13.37 1.00 13.46
C ASP A 112 -12.56 2.19 14.00
N THR A 113 -11.46 2.51 13.33
CA THR A 113 -10.53 3.59 13.74
C THR A 113 -10.86 4.94 13.12
N LYS A 114 -11.74 4.97 12.11
CA LYS A 114 -12.02 6.14 11.26
C LYS A 114 -10.75 6.79 10.72
N MET A 115 -9.71 6.01 10.45
CA MET A 115 -8.47 6.50 9.88
C MET A 115 -8.53 6.46 8.35
N TYR A 116 -7.79 7.37 7.72
CA TYR A 116 -7.42 7.21 6.32
C TYR A 116 -6.10 6.45 6.22
N GLY A 117 -5.80 5.92 5.05
CA GLY A 117 -4.48 5.35 4.82
C GLY A 117 -4.19 5.03 3.37
N VAL A 118 -2.94 4.67 3.12
CA VAL A 118 -2.49 4.11 1.85
C VAL A 118 -2.00 2.70 2.08
N VAL A 119 -2.58 1.76 1.35
CA VAL A 119 -2.25 0.33 1.38
C VAL A 119 -1.55 -0.03 0.08
N GLY A 120 -0.32 -0.56 0.16
CA GLY A 120 0.42 -1.12 -0.97
C GLY A 120 0.32 -2.65 -0.98
N TRP A 121 -0.17 -3.23 -2.07
CA TRP A 121 -0.54 -4.65 -2.12
C TRP A 121 -0.43 -5.24 -3.54
N ALA A 122 -0.18 -6.54 -3.62
CA ALA A 122 -0.28 -7.31 -4.85
C ALA A 122 -1.75 -7.66 -5.08
N GLN A 123 -2.36 -7.03 -6.09
CA GLN A 123 -3.75 -7.28 -6.46
C GLN A 123 -3.82 -8.36 -7.53
N ARG A 124 -4.61 -9.40 -7.28
CA ARG A 124 -5.09 -10.32 -8.30
C ARG A 124 -6.43 -9.83 -8.81
N ALA A 125 -6.54 -9.67 -10.12
CA ALA A 125 -7.80 -9.35 -10.79
C ALA A 125 -7.85 -10.12 -12.11
N ASN A 126 -8.85 -11.00 -12.24
CA ASN A 126 -8.93 -11.97 -13.33
C ASN A 126 -7.64 -12.82 -13.39
N GLU A 127 -7.03 -12.92 -14.56
CA GLU A 127 -5.80 -13.69 -14.82
C GLU A 127 -4.52 -12.82 -14.71
N SER A 128 -4.62 -11.64 -14.09
CA SER A 128 -3.54 -10.65 -14.01
C SER A 128 -3.19 -10.28 -12.57
N LEU A 129 -1.91 -9.98 -12.35
CA LEU A 129 -1.41 -9.38 -11.12
C LEU A 129 -1.03 -7.92 -11.34
N PHE A 130 -1.32 -7.07 -10.37
CA PHE A 130 -0.99 -5.64 -10.41
C PHE A 130 -0.30 -5.20 -9.11
N MET A 131 0.69 -4.31 -9.24
CA MET A 131 1.26 -3.60 -8.10
C MET A 131 0.34 -2.44 -7.74
N THR A 132 -0.46 -2.61 -6.68
CA THR A 132 -1.56 -1.69 -6.39
C THR A 132 -1.28 -0.87 -5.14
N GLN A 133 -1.51 0.42 -5.25
CA GLN A 133 -1.57 1.36 -4.15
C GLN A 133 -3.01 1.86 -4.03
N SER A 134 -3.60 1.77 -2.84
CA SER A 134 -4.99 2.15 -2.60
C SER A 134 -5.07 3.16 -1.46
N LEU A 135 -5.63 4.33 -1.78
CA LEU A 135 -6.07 5.29 -0.77
C LEU A 135 -7.40 4.81 -0.22
N VAL A 136 -7.44 4.58 1.08
CA VAL A 136 -8.59 4.04 1.80
C VAL A 136 -8.98 4.97 2.94
N GLY A 137 -10.22 4.85 3.40
CA GLY A 137 -10.68 5.59 4.57
C GLY A 137 -12.19 5.51 4.76
N PRO A 138 -12.72 6.30 5.71
CA PRO A 138 -14.14 6.33 6.02
C PRO A 138 -14.97 6.74 4.82
N ILE A 139 -16.10 6.07 4.63
CA ILE A 139 -17.13 6.41 3.64
C ILE A 139 -18.47 6.61 4.37
N ALA A 140 -19.53 6.93 3.63
CA ALA A 140 -20.86 7.08 4.20
C ALA A 140 -21.28 5.81 4.98
N ASN A 141 -22.20 5.97 5.94
CA ASN A 141 -22.76 4.91 6.77
C ASN A 141 -21.79 4.28 7.79
N GLY A 142 -20.65 4.94 8.08
CA GLY A 142 -19.71 4.50 9.11
C GLY A 142 -18.84 3.30 8.72
N SER A 143 -18.84 2.93 7.44
CA SER A 143 -17.92 1.93 6.87
C SER A 143 -16.65 2.61 6.34
N ALA A 144 -15.68 1.81 5.89
CA ALA A 144 -14.51 2.29 5.17
C ALA A 144 -14.34 1.51 3.86
N GLY A 145 -13.65 2.12 2.89
CA GLY A 145 -13.45 1.52 1.58
C GLY A 145 -12.36 2.21 0.79
N THR A 146 -12.17 1.75 -0.45
CA THR A 146 -11.27 2.37 -1.42
C THR A 146 -11.84 3.70 -1.90
N ILE A 147 -11.10 4.79 -1.65
CA ILE A 147 -11.39 6.13 -2.18
C ILE A 147 -10.77 6.28 -3.55
N TRP A 148 -9.54 5.79 -3.71
CA TRP A 148 -8.84 5.82 -4.97
C TRP A 148 -7.84 4.67 -5.09
N LYS A 149 -7.66 4.18 -6.31
CA LYS A 149 -6.79 3.06 -6.63
C LYS A 149 -5.86 3.43 -7.76
N HIS A 150 -4.58 3.13 -7.59
CA HIS A 150 -3.54 3.30 -8.58
C HIS A 150 -2.75 2.01 -8.70
N GLU A 151 -2.81 1.40 -9.87
CA GLU A 151 -1.93 0.29 -10.25
C GLU A 151 -0.69 0.92 -10.91
N LYS A 152 0.51 0.48 -10.52
CA LYS A 152 1.79 1.02 -10.99
C LYS A 152 1.76 1.09 -12.51
N PHE A 153 1.94 2.29 -13.06
CA PHE A 153 1.78 2.48 -14.50
C PHE A 153 2.70 1.54 -15.29
N ARG A 154 3.95 1.40 -14.83
CA ARG A 154 4.92 0.47 -15.38
C ARG A 154 5.75 -0.20 -14.27
N PRO A 155 5.54 -1.50 -14.00
CA PRO A 155 6.45 -2.27 -13.16
C PRO A 155 7.90 -2.15 -13.64
N SER A 156 8.84 -2.08 -12.71
CA SER A 156 10.24 -1.75 -12.95
C SER A 156 11.10 -3.01 -13.12
N GLY A 157 11.95 -3.02 -14.14
CA GLY A 157 12.91 -4.11 -14.37
C GLY A 157 12.23 -5.48 -14.44
N THR A 158 12.64 -6.37 -13.54
CA THR A 158 12.12 -7.74 -13.43
C THR A 158 10.70 -7.82 -12.89
N GLU A 159 10.15 -6.75 -12.31
CA GLU A 159 8.74 -6.75 -11.87
C GLU A 159 7.79 -7.01 -13.05
N ARG A 160 8.21 -6.68 -14.27
CA ARG A 160 7.46 -6.93 -15.52
C ARG A 160 7.29 -8.42 -15.86
N SER A 161 8.04 -9.33 -15.23
CA SER A 161 7.81 -10.77 -15.41
C SER A 161 6.66 -11.30 -14.54
N LEU A 162 6.09 -10.46 -13.67
CA LEU A 162 5.07 -10.84 -12.69
C LEU A 162 3.83 -9.95 -12.78
N TYR A 163 4.01 -8.63 -12.91
CA TYR A 163 2.92 -7.66 -12.83
C TYR A 163 2.61 -7.04 -14.19
N SER A 164 1.32 -6.73 -14.36
CA SER A 164 0.77 -6.00 -15.49
C SER A 164 0.92 -4.50 -15.30
N ASP A 165 0.95 -3.77 -16.42
CA ASP A 165 0.94 -2.30 -16.45
C ASP A 165 -0.41 -1.77 -15.95
N GLY A 166 -0.36 -0.72 -15.13
CA GLY A 166 -1.52 0.07 -14.75
C GLY A 166 -1.86 1.16 -15.78
N LEU A 167 -2.81 2.02 -15.43
CA LEU A 167 -3.27 3.11 -16.30
C LEU A 167 -2.74 4.47 -15.83
N LEU A 168 -2.15 5.24 -16.76
CA LEU A 168 -1.54 6.54 -16.45
C LEU A 168 -2.52 7.56 -15.85
N ASN A 169 -3.78 7.51 -16.27
CA ASN A 169 -4.83 8.41 -15.77
C ASN A 169 -5.23 8.16 -14.30
N THR A 170 -4.74 7.06 -13.70
CA THR A 170 -4.91 6.77 -12.27
C THR A 170 -3.89 7.49 -11.39
N ILE A 171 -2.83 8.07 -11.97
CA ILE A 171 -1.92 8.98 -11.26
C ILE A 171 -2.65 10.29 -11.01
N ARG A 172 -3.42 10.33 -9.92
CA ARG A 172 -4.32 11.44 -9.60
C ARG A 172 -4.37 11.69 -8.10
N ALA A 173 -4.09 12.92 -7.71
CA ALA A 173 -4.24 13.40 -6.34
C ALA A 173 -5.73 13.52 -5.99
N GLN A 174 -6.08 13.09 -4.77
CA GLN A 174 -7.45 13.03 -4.28
C GLN A 174 -7.69 14.10 -3.23
N LYS A 175 -8.80 14.83 -3.37
CA LYS A 175 -9.24 15.79 -2.35
C LYS A 175 -9.95 15.04 -1.23
N LEU A 176 -9.45 15.21 -0.01
CA LEU A 176 -10.03 14.70 1.23
C LEU A 176 -10.39 15.88 2.15
N PRO A 177 -11.21 15.66 3.21
CA PRO A 177 -11.63 16.74 4.11
C PRO A 177 -10.49 17.54 4.75
N PHE A 178 -9.33 16.90 4.95
CA PHE A 178 -8.15 17.49 5.59
C PHE A 178 -7.07 17.96 4.62
N GLY A 179 -7.25 17.77 3.30
CA GLY A 179 -6.27 18.19 2.29
C GLY A 179 -6.26 17.29 1.06
N THR A 180 -5.35 17.57 0.13
CA THR A 180 -5.15 16.76 -1.07
C THR A 180 -4.05 15.72 -0.83
N VAL A 181 -4.33 14.45 -1.14
CA VAL A 181 -3.38 13.35 -1.03
C VAL A 181 -2.98 12.86 -2.42
N SER A 182 -1.68 12.77 -2.69
CA SER A 182 -1.15 12.08 -3.88
C SER A 182 -0.34 10.86 -3.48
N MET A 183 -0.18 9.93 -4.40
CA MET A 183 0.51 8.68 -4.14
C MET A 183 1.20 8.20 -5.42
N LEU A 184 2.44 7.73 -5.26
CA LEU A 184 3.25 7.08 -6.28
C LEU A 184 4.02 5.94 -5.59
N GLN A 185 4.53 5.00 -6.40
CA GLN A 185 5.32 3.88 -5.88
C GLN A 185 6.65 3.69 -6.63
N CYS A 186 7.72 3.53 -5.85
CA CYS A 186 9.06 3.18 -6.32
C CYS A 186 9.61 4.11 -7.41
N TRP A 187 10.07 3.55 -8.53
CA TRP A 187 10.63 4.30 -9.66
C TRP A 187 9.63 5.19 -10.40
N GLU A 188 8.33 5.16 -10.08
CA GLU A 188 7.39 6.17 -10.62
C GLU A 188 7.76 7.60 -10.18
N HIS A 189 8.50 7.74 -9.09
CA HIS A 189 9.06 9.01 -8.62
C HIS A 189 10.23 9.52 -9.48
N VAL A 190 10.75 8.69 -10.39
CA VAL A 190 11.95 9.00 -11.19
C VAL A 190 11.60 9.06 -12.67
N TYR A 191 10.74 8.17 -13.16
CA TYR A 191 10.33 8.16 -14.56
C TYR A 191 9.51 9.42 -14.90
N PRO A 192 9.94 10.26 -15.87
CA PRO A 192 9.26 11.51 -16.18
C PRO A 192 7.77 11.35 -16.51
N GLU A 193 7.40 10.25 -17.17
CA GLU A 193 6.02 9.94 -17.57
C GLU A 193 5.04 9.86 -16.39
N SER A 194 5.49 9.38 -15.23
CA SER A 194 4.69 9.29 -14.00
C SER A 194 4.99 10.45 -13.05
N HIS A 195 6.27 10.79 -12.91
CA HIS A 195 6.74 11.78 -11.94
C HIS A 195 6.17 13.16 -12.23
N PHE A 196 6.22 13.64 -13.49
CA PHE A 196 5.71 14.99 -13.80
C PHE A 196 4.19 15.07 -13.69
N ILE A 197 3.47 14.00 -14.03
CA ILE A 197 2.01 13.94 -13.86
C ILE A 197 1.65 14.01 -12.38
N GLY A 198 2.33 13.25 -11.52
CA GLY A 198 2.11 13.27 -10.07
C GLY A 198 2.49 14.63 -9.46
N SER A 199 3.68 15.15 -9.80
CA SER A 199 4.24 16.38 -9.23
C SER A 199 3.51 17.66 -9.68
N ALA A 200 2.87 17.65 -10.85
CA ALA A 200 2.07 18.79 -11.32
C ALA A 200 0.75 18.97 -10.53
N GLN A 201 0.39 18.02 -9.66
CA GLN A 201 -0.84 18.06 -8.89
C GLN A 201 -0.56 18.57 -7.46
N PRO A 202 -1.24 19.63 -7.00
CA PRO A 202 -0.97 20.21 -5.69
C PRO A 202 -1.43 19.28 -4.57
N ALA A 203 -0.50 18.57 -3.95
CA ALA A 203 -0.74 17.68 -2.82
C ALA A 203 -0.28 18.31 -1.50
N ASN A 204 -1.10 18.21 -0.47
CA ASN A 204 -0.70 18.54 0.91
C ASN A 204 0.06 17.39 1.56
N LEU A 205 -0.28 16.15 1.18
CA LEU A 205 0.39 14.94 1.64
C LEU A 205 0.71 14.05 0.43
N HIS A 206 1.98 13.69 0.28
CA HIS A 206 2.42 12.74 -0.75
C HIS A 206 2.89 11.44 -0.10
N VAL A 207 2.31 10.31 -0.51
CA VAL A 207 2.73 8.98 -0.06
C VAL A 207 3.63 8.34 -1.10
N ALA A 208 4.92 8.29 -0.76
CA ALA A 208 5.94 7.61 -1.54
C ALA A 208 6.15 6.19 -0.99
N SER A 209 5.53 5.20 -1.61
CA SER A 209 5.68 3.79 -1.19
C SER A 209 6.87 3.15 -1.92
N PHE A 210 7.78 2.54 -1.16
CA PHE A 210 8.89 1.72 -1.66
C PHE A 210 8.82 0.34 -1.03
N PRO A 211 9.48 -0.69 -1.60
CA PRO A 211 9.49 -2.01 -1.00
C PRO A 211 10.16 -1.91 0.37
N TYR A 212 9.76 -2.78 1.29
CA TYR A 212 10.43 -2.82 2.57
C TYR A 212 11.91 -3.21 2.38
N VAL A 213 12.82 -2.25 2.59
CA VAL A 213 14.26 -2.49 2.59
C VAL A 213 14.80 -2.50 4.02
N SER A 214 15.63 -3.49 4.37
CA SER A 214 16.27 -3.48 5.68
C SER A 214 17.25 -2.31 5.79
N ARG A 215 17.43 -1.83 7.03
CA ARG A 215 18.16 -0.61 7.40
C ARG A 215 19.61 -0.54 6.90
N ALA A 216 20.20 -1.65 6.44
CA ALA A 216 21.56 -1.70 5.90
C ALA A 216 21.74 -0.97 4.55
N TYR A 217 20.66 -0.54 3.89
CA TYR A 217 20.70 0.05 2.54
C TYR A 217 19.99 1.41 2.40
N CYS A 218 19.59 2.03 3.52
CA CYS A 218 19.24 3.46 3.50
C CYS A 218 20.55 4.26 3.47
N LEU A 219 21.00 4.62 2.25
CA LEU A 219 22.02 5.66 2.05
C LEU A 219 21.39 7.04 2.25
#